data_AF-A0A349XN92-F1
#
_entry.id   AF-A0A349XN92-F1
#
_cell.length_a   1.000
_cell.length_b   1.000
_cell.length_c   1.000
_cell.angle_alpha   90.00
_cell.angle_beta   90.00
_cell.angle_gamma   90.00
#
_symmetry.space_group_name_H-M   'P 1'
#
loop_
_entity.id
_entity.type
_entity.pdbx_description
1 polymer ?
#
loop_
_entity_poly.entity_id
_entity_poly.type
_entity_poly.pdbx_seq_one_letter_code
_entity_poly.pdbx_strand_id
1 'polypeptide(L)'
;MSRLRLAREAFKNMLRAAARDPLWAFLALITMPFRIWKRLLGFMFILIIVTFVIGMGDRHFLEQMGFERGSVIYIIPGVLTLLALAAITFRFITAPLILHFGDSDDETHGSARFATDKEIAALTSSGSGLLIGRDTKTAKLLRYDGPAHLLTMAPTRTGKGVGTIIPNLLTADRSMICVDPKGENARITGRARQKFGPVHVLDPFGVTGRRSAAFNPLAMLDPQNLDVAEDASALADALVFDEPGMAGEAHWNEEAKALIAGLLLEIVAAEPLRRRHLATLRDYLTLAPEQFAALLKRMQDSDAASGLVARAANRHLGKSDSEAAGVLSAAQRHTH
;
A
#
# COMPACT_ATOMS: atom_id res chain seq x y z
N MET A 1 -18.07 11.50 17.82
CA MET A 1 -18.00 10.32 18.71
C MET A 1 -19.04 10.48 19.82
N SER A 2 -19.85 9.46 20.17
CA SER A 2 -20.85 9.63 21.23
C SER A 2 -20.17 9.76 22.59
N ARG A 3 -20.69 10.63 23.47
CA ARG A 3 -20.11 10.86 24.80
C ARG A 3 -20.05 9.60 25.66
N LEU A 4 -20.98 8.67 25.46
CA LEU A 4 -20.99 7.35 26.08
C LEU A 4 -19.75 6.53 25.70
N ARG A 5 -19.32 6.60 24.44
CA ARG A 5 -18.11 5.92 23.96
C ARG A 5 -16.85 6.53 24.57
N LEU A 6 -16.75 7.85 24.58
CA LEU A 6 -15.64 8.58 25.22
C LEU A 6 -15.56 8.29 26.73
N ALA A 7 -16.69 8.27 27.43
CA ALA A 7 -16.72 7.93 28.85
C ALA A 7 -16.27 6.47 29.10
N ARG A 8 -16.66 5.53 28.23
CA ARG A 8 -16.26 4.13 28.32
C ARG A 8 -14.76 3.94 28.06
N GLU A 9 -14.21 4.66 27.09
CA GLU A 9 -12.77 4.64 26.77
C GLU A 9 -11.97 5.28 27.90
N ALA A 10 -12.37 6.45 28.38
CA ALA A 10 -11.75 7.12 29.52
C ALA A 10 -11.80 6.27 30.81
N PHE A 11 -12.88 5.55 31.06
CA PHE A 11 -12.97 4.62 32.18
C PHE A 11 -11.97 3.46 32.07
N LYS A 12 -11.82 2.88 30.88
CA LYS A 12 -10.82 1.83 30.63
C LYS A 12 -9.40 2.37 30.83
N ASN A 13 -9.13 3.58 30.38
CA ASN A 13 -7.83 4.23 30.55
C ASN A 13 -7.53 4.51 32.03
N MET A 14 -8.51 4.99 32.80
CA MET A 14 -8.40 5.16 34.25
C MET A 14 -8.07 3.84 34.96
N LEU A 15 -8.73 2.74 34.60
CA LEU A 15 -8.45 1.42 35.18
C LEU A 15 -7.04 0.93 34.83
N ARG A 16 -6.55 1.18 33.60
CA ARG A 16 -5.17 0.86 33.21
C ARG A 16 -4.17 1.71 33.99
N ALA A 17 -4.42 3.00 34.15
CA ALA A 17 -3.58 3.89 34.94
C ALA A 17 -3.50 3.44 36.41
N ALA A 18 -4.64 3.07 37.00
CA ALA A 18 -4.69 2.53 38.36
C ALA A 18 -3.96 1.18 38.50
N ALA A 19 -3.97 0.34 37.47
CA ALA A 19 -3.21 -0.91 37.46
C ALA A 19 -1.69 -0.68 37.30
N ARG A 20 -1.27 0.40 36.61
CA ARG A 20 0.13 0.80 36.47
C ARG A 20 0.66 1.45 37.76
N ASP A 21 -0.15 2.24 38.47
CA ASP A 21 0.22 2.90 39.73
C ASP A 21 -0.87 2.70 40.82
N PRO A 22 -0.77 1.58 41.58
CA PRO A 22 -1.73 1.28 42.65
C PRO A 22 -1.67 2.27 43.82
N LEU A 23 -0.50 2.87 44.08
CA LEU A 23 -0.30 3.82 45.19
C LEU A 23 -0.99 5.15 44.88
N TRP A 24 -0.85 5.66 43.65
CA TRP A 24 -1.62 6.82 43.19
C TRP A 24 -3.12 6.57 43.28
N ALA A 25 -3.58 5.40 42.83
CA ALA A 25 -5.01 5.06 42.86
C ALA A 25 -5.56 5.04 44.30
N PHE A 26 -4.81 4.45 45.22
CA PHE A 26 -5.16 4.41 46.64
C PHE A 26 -5.18 5.81 47.27
N LEU A 27 -4.17 6.63 47.02
CA LEU A 27 -4.09 8.00 47.52
C LEU A 27 -5.19 8.90 46.92
N ALA A 28 -5.51 8.72 45.64
CA ALA A 28 -6.60 9.43 44.97
C ALA A 28 -7.95 9.10 45.60
N LEU A 29 -8.17 7.84 46.00
CA LEU A 29 -9.39 7.41 46.69
C LEU A 29 -9.52 8.04 48.07
N ILE A 30 -8.44 8.06 48.86
CA ILE A 30 -8.41 8.68 50.20
C ILE A 30 -8.65 10.20 50.12
N THR A 31 -8.03 10.86 49.14
CA THR A 31 -8.15 12.32 48.98
C THR A 31 -9.43 12.74 48.25
N MET A 32 -10.18 11.82 47.65
CA MET A 32 -11.39 12.08 46.87
C MET A 32 -12.43 12.92 47.64
N PRO A 33 -12.81 12.60 48.90
CA PRO A 33 -13.83 13.36 49.63
C PRO A 33 -13.46 14.83 49.78
N PHE A 34 -12.18 15.13 50.04
CA PHE A 34 -11.68 16.49 50.21
C PHE A 34 -11.60 17.27 48.90
N ARG A 35 -11.31 16.59 47.78
CA ARG A 35 -11.16 17.22 46.46
C ARG A 35 -12.48 17.50 45.77
N ILE A 36 -13.49 16.65 45.98
CA ILE A 36 -14.75 16.72 45.23
C ILE A 36 -15.85 17.48 45.96
N TRP A 37 -15.75 17.70 47.28
CA TRP A 37 -16.81 18.30 48.11
C TRP A 37 -17.34 19.62 47.57
N LYS A 38 -16.46 20.57 47.20
CA LYS A 38 -16.89 21.87 46.62
C LYS A 38 -17.67 21.70 45.32
N ARG A 39 -17.29 20.73 44.48
CA ARG A 39 -17.99 20.44 43.21
C ARG A 39 -19.32 19.73 43.45
N LEU A 40 -19.38 18.82 44.43
CA LEU A 40 -20.62 18.17 44.85
C LEU A 40 -21.62 19.18 45.41
N LEU A 41 -21.17 20.14 46.22
CA LEU A 41 -22.02 21.18 46.79
C LEU A 41 -22.63 22.07 45.68
N GLY A 42 -21.79 22.50 44.72
CA GLY A 42 -22.27 23.27 43.56
C GLY A 42 -23.22 22.47 42.66
N PHE A 43 -22.96 21.17 42.49
CA PHE A 43 -23.85 20.27 41.74
C PHE A 43 -25.19 20.08 42.46
N MET A 44 -25.19 19.83 43.77
CA MET A 44 -26.41 19.76 44.58
C MET A 44 -27.22 21.05 44.50
N PHE A 45 -26.56 22.21 44.55
CA PHE A 45 -27.22 23.49 44.38
C PHE A 45 -27.91 23.62 43.01
N ILE A 46 -27.24 23.19 41.93
CA ILE A 46 -27.84 23.15 40.58
C ILE A 46 -29.03 22.18 40.54
N LEU A 47 -28.90 20.98 41.11
CA LEU A 47 -30.01 20.01 41.15
C LEU A 47 -31.22 20.57 41.91
N ILE A 48 -30.99 21.25 43.03
CA ILE A 48 -32.04 21.89 43.84
C ILE A 48 -32.71 23.00 43.02
N ILE A 49 -31.93 23.88 42.38
CA ILE A 49 -32.49 24.95 41.52
C ILE A 49 -33.31 24.37 40.38
N VAL A 50 -32.77 23.39 39.65
CA VAL A 50 -33.48 22.77 38.51
C VAL A 50 -34.76 22.10 38.97
N THR A 51 -34.72 21.37 40.09
CA THR A 51 -35.91 20.68 40.63
C THR A 51 -36.95 21.66 41.17
N PHE A 52 -36.51 22.73 41.83
CA PHE A 52 -37.40 23.73 42.44
C PHE A 52 -37.98 24.69 41.39
N VAL A 53 -37.14 25.29 40.56
CA VAL A 53 -37.55 26.27 39.55
C VAL A 53 -38.36 25.61 38.44
N ILE A 54 -37.88 24.47 37.91
CA ILE A 54 -38.58 23.79 36.82
C ILE A 54 -39.73 22.98 37.40
N GLY A 55 -39.48 22.08 38.35
CA GLY A 55 -40.47 21.11 38.83
C GLY A 55 -41.55 21.62 39.81
N MET A 56 -41.38 22.80 40.41
CA MET A 56 -42.45 23.46 41.18
C MET A 56 -43.10 24.58 40.36
N GLY A 57 -42.30 25.30 39.55
CA GLY A 57 -42.79 26.36 38.68
C GLY A 57 -43.69 25.86 37.55
N ASP A 58 -43.33 24.73 36.90
CA ASP A 58 -44.13 24.12 35.85
C ASP A 58 -45.49 23.64 36.36
N ARG A 59 -45.53 22.96 37.51
CA ARG A 59 -46.74 22.44 38.14
C ARG A 59 -47.66 23.57 38.59
N HIS A 60 -47.11 24.60 39.23
CA HIS A 60 -47.90 25.73 39.70
C HIS A 60 -48.50 26.54 38.53
N PHE A 61 -47.72 26.75 37.47
CA PHE A 61 -48.18 27.45 36.27
C PHE A 61 -49.25 26.66 35.52
N LEU A 62 -49.07 25.34 35.36
CA LEU A 62 -50.04 24.48 34.69
C LEU A 62 -51.35 24.37 35.47
N GLU A 63 -51.31 24.38 36.81
CA GLU A 63 -52.51 24.44 37.65
C GLU A 63 -53.25 25.78 37.50
N GLN A 64 -52.53 26.90 37.40
CA GLN A 64 -53.14 28.22 37.15
C GLN A 64 -53.79 28.33 35.77
N MET A 65 -53.27 27.62 34.77
CA MET A 65 -53.86 27.53 33.43
C MET A 65 -55.07 26.58 33.35
N GLY A 66 -55.46 25.92 34.46
CA GLY A 66 -56.65 25.07 34.53
C GLY A 66 -56.46 23.65 34.02
N PHE A 67 -55.21 23.18 33.86
CA PHE A 67 -54.96 21.79 33.47
C PHE A 67 -55.19 20.84 34.65
N GLU A 68 -55.95 19.76 34.42
CA GLU A 68 -56.21 18.74 35.44
C GLU A 68 -54.92 18.00 35.84
N ARG A 69 -54.78 17.78 37.16
CA ARG A 69 -53.71 16.96 37.74
C ARG A 69 -53.83 15.53 37.19
N GLY A 70 -52.84 15.13 36.38
CA GLY A 70 -52.79 13.81 35.75
C GLY A 70 -53.05 13.79 34.25
N SER A 71 -53.39 14.93 33.64
CA SER A 71 -53.43 15.05 32.17
C SER A 71 -52.04 14.83 31.56
N VAL A 72 -51.98 14.39 30.31
CA VAL A 72 -50.72 14.18 29.58
C VAL A 72 -49.87 15.46 29.56
N ILE A 73 -50.52 16.61 29.42
CA ILE A 73 -49.90 17.95 29.44
C ILE A 73 -49.24 18.25 30.80
N TYR A 74 -49.84 17.77 31.89
CA TYR A 74 -49.32 17.94 33.24
C TYR A 74 -48.08 17.07 33.52
N ILE A 75 -47.97 15.90 32.87
CA ILE A 75 -46.90 14.93 33.12
C ILE A 75 -45.63 15.24 32.30
N ILE A 76 -45.79 15.75 31.07
CA ILE A 76 -44.68 15.99 30.12
C ILE A 76 -43.54 16.82 30.73
N PRO A 77 -43.77 17.98 31.37
CA PRO A 77 -42.69 18.78 31.95
C PRO A 77 -41.91 18.07 33.06
N GLY A 78 -42.60 17.25 33.87
CA GLY A 78 -41.95 16.42 34.89
C GLY A 78 -41.02 15.36 34.29
N VAL A 79 -41.44 14.72 33.20
CA VAL A 79 -40.61 13.74 32.47
C VAL A 79 -39.41 14.45 31.81
N LEU A 80 -39.62 15.60 31.19
CA LEU A 80 -38.54 16.40 30.59
C LEU A 80 -37.53 16.87 31.63
N THR A 81 -38.00 17.29 32.81
CA THR A 81 -37.15 17.66 33.95
C THR A 81 -36.32 16.48 34.43
N LEU A 82 -36.92 15.28 34.53
CA LEU A 82 -36.20 14.07 34.91
C LEU A 82 -35.11 13.71 33.88
N LEU A 83 -35.43 13.80 32.59
CA LEU A 83 -34.46 13.56 31.51
C LEU A 83 -33.32 14.58 31.52
N ALA A 84 -33.63 15.87 31.76
CA ALA A 84 -32.63 16.92 31.91
C ALA A 84 -31.73 16.67 33.13
N LEU A 85 -32.31 16.27 34.27
CA LEU A 85 -31.57 15.92 35.48
C LEU A 85 -30.64 14.73 35.25
N ALA A 86 -31.13 13.69 34.55
CA ALA A 86 -30.35 12.53 34.18
C ALA A 86 -29.19 12.92 33.26
N ALA A 87 -29.41 13.78 32.27
CA ALA A 87 -28.38 14.27 31.36
C ALA A 87 -27.32 15.13 32.06
N ILE A 88 -27.75 16.01 32.98
CA ILE A 88 -26.86 16.85 33.80
C ILE A 88 -26.02 15.99 34.74
N THR A 89 -26.63 15.00 35.40
CA THR A 89 -25.93 14.05 36.27
C THR A 89 -24.93 13.21 35.49
N PHE A 90 -25.34 12.67 34.35
CA PHE A 90 -24.45 11.94 33.46
C PHE A 90 -23.29 12.84 32.98
N ARG A 91 -23.56 14.11 32.66
CA ARG A 91 -22.54 15.08 32.27
C ARG A 91 -21.55 15.37 33.40
N PHE A 92 -22.04 15.52 34.62
CA PHE A 92 -21.23 15.80 35.80
C PHE A 92 -20.29 14.64 36.13
N ILE A 93 -20.78 13.40 36.05
CA ILE A 93 -19.98 12.19 36.31
C ILE A 93 -18.93 11.97 35.20
N THR A 94 -19.32 12.13 33.93
CA THR A 94 -18.44 11.76 32.80
C THR A 94 -17.46 12.84 32.38
N ALA A 95 -17.73 14.13 32.62
CA ALA A 95 -16.83 15.21 32.19
C ALA A 95 -15.42 15.13 32.82
N PRO A 96 -15.26 14.97 34.15
CA PRO A 96 -13.92 14.88 34.76
C PRO A 96 -13.17 13.64 34.30
N LEU A 97 -13.88 12.53 34.11
CA LEU A 97 -13.31 11.28 33.63
C LEU A 97 -12.75 11.43 32.21
N ILE A 98 -13.53 12.01 31.29
CA ILE A 98 -13.11 12.25 29.90
C ILE A 98 -11.98 13.29 29.84
N LEU A 99 -12.03 14.36 30.62
CA LEU A 99 -10.98 15.38 30.60
C LEU A 99 -9.63 14.88 31.12
N HIS A 100 -9.64 13.92 32.05
CA HIS A 100 -8.41 13.43 32.67
C HIS A 100 -7.86 12.14 32.06
N PHE A 101 -8.72 11.31 31.47
CA PHE A 101 -8.34 9.99 30.90
C PHE A 101 -8.83 9.78 29.46
N GLY A 102 -9.45 10.79 28.84
CA GLY A 102 -9.97 10.71 27.48
C GLY A 102 -8.89 10.75 26.42
N ASP A 103 -7.78 11.44 26.68
CA ASP A 103 -6.54 11.28 25.93
C ASP A 103 -5.66 10.26 26.66
N SER A 104 -5.24 9.22 25.94
CA SER A 104 -4.15 8.37 26.40
C SER A 104 -2.87 8.86 25.75
N ASP A 105 -1.91 9.34 26.56
CA ASP A 105 -0.56 9.71 26.13
C ASP A 105 0.17 8.57 25.38
N ASP A 106 -0.33 7.34 25.47
CA ASP A 106 0.18 6.13 24.84
C ASP A 106 0.13 6.16 23.29
N GLU A 107 -0.59 7.09 22.64
CA GLU A 107 -0.69 7.14 21.16
C GLU A 107 0.00 8.34 20.50
N THR A 108 0.58 9.28 21.27
CA THR A 108 1.21 10.51 20.74
C THR A 108 2.37 10.23 19.77
N HIS A 109 3.03 9.08 19.91
CA HIS A 109 4.14 8.63 19.04
C HIS A 109 3.79 7.41 18.18
N GLY A 110 2.50 7.06 18.09
CA GLY A 110 1.99 5.93 17.33
C GLY A 110 1.58 4.74 18.20
N SER A 111 0.60 3.98 17.72
CA SER A 111 -0.02 2.85 18.43
C SER A 111 0.69 1.51 18.17
N ALA A 112 1.96 1.53 17.78
CA ALA A 112 2.70 0.34 17.40
C ALA A 112 2.90 -0.57 18.62
N ARG A 113 2.54 -1.85 18.48
CA ARG A 113 2.70 -2.85 19.55
C ARG A 113 3.04 -4.20 18.95
N PHE A 114 3.59 -5.09 19.78
CA PHE A 114 3.73 -6.49 19.41
C PHE A 114 2.36 -7.15 19.20
N ALA A 115 2.34 -8.13 18.30
CA ALA A 115 1.17 -8.93 18.02
C ALA A 115 0.74 -9.75 19.25
N THR A 116 -0.57 -9.87 19.43
CA THR A 116 -1.17 -10.74 20.44
C THR A 116 -1.14 -12.21 20.00
N ASP A 117 -1.31 -13.13 20.95
CA ASP A 117 -1.34 -14.57 20.64
C ASP A 117 -2.46 -14.93 19.66
N LYS A 118 -3.60 -14.21 19.68
CA LYS A 118 -4.69 -14.40 18.73
C LYS A 118 -4.30 -13.96 17.31
N GLU A 119 -3.57 -12.84 17.18
CA GLU A 119 -3.07 -12.35 15.89
C GLU A 119 -1.98 -13.28 15.33
N ILE A 120 -1.11 -13.81 16.19
CA ILE A 120 -0.10 -14.82 15.83
C ILE A 120 -0.75 -16.14 15.41
N ALA A 121 -1.80 -16.57 16.13
CA ALA A 121 -2.51 -17.80 15.83
C ALA A 121 -3.04 -17.82 14.38
N ALA A 122 -3.58 -16.69 13.90
CA ALA A 122 -4.01 -16.55 12.51
C ALA A 122 -2.87 -16.85 11.51
N LEU A 123 -1.67 -16.33 11.77
CA LEU A 123 -0.48 -16.52 10.93
C LEU A 123 0.14 -17.93 11.00
N THR A 124 -0.11 -18.67 12.09
CA THR A 124 0.36 -20.06 12.21
C THR A 124 -0.62 -21.09 11.63
N SER A 125 -1.89 -20.71 11.45
CA SER A 125 -2.96 -21.62 11.04
C SER A 125 -3.10 -21.79 9.52
N SER A 126 -2.62 -20.84 8.71
CA SER A 126 -2.98 -20.76 7.29
C SER A 126 -2.44 -21.91 6.43
N GLY A 127 -1.40 -22.63 6.87
CA GLY A 127 -0.75 -23.74 6.14
C GLY A 127 -0.14 -23.38 4.77
N SER A 128 -0.50 -22.21 4.24
CA SER A 128 -0.27 -21.67 2.90
C SER A 128 0.20 -20.22 3.02
N GLY A 129 0.64 -19.65 1.90
CA GLY A 129 1.24 -18.31 1.86
C GLY A 129 2.74 -18.30 2.14
N LEU A 130 3.30 -17.10 2.13
CA LEU A 130 4.73 -16.86 2.25
C LEU A 130 5.18 -17.00 3.70
N LEU A 131 6.26 -17.73 3.91
CA LEU A 131 6.94 -17.81 5.20
C LEU A 131 7.55 -16.44 5.54
N ILE A 132 7.07 -15.84 6.63
CA ILE A 132 7.52 -14.53 7.12
C ILE A 132 8.34 -14.63 8.40
N GLY A 133 8.34 -15.78 9.06
CA GLY A 133 9.14 -15.99 10.26
C GLY A 133 8.73 -17.20 11.07
N ARG A 134 9.07 -17.18 12.35
CA ARG A 134 8.76 -18.22 13.31
C ARG A 134 8.32 -17.56 14.61
N ASP A 135 7.24 -18.04 15.20
CA ASP A 135 6.82 -17.62 16.53
C ASP A 135 7.87 -18.04 17.56
N THR A 136 8.34 -17.10 18.37
CA THR A 136 9.36 -17.34 19.39
C THR A 136 8.83 -18.16 20.56
N LYS A 137 7.51 -18.17 20.80
CA LYS A 137 6.89 -18.93 21.92
C LYS A 137 6.65 -20.38 21.55
N THR A 138 6.01 -20.63 20.40
CA THR A 138 5.59 -21.98 20.00
C THR A 138 6.50 -22.65 18.98
N ALA A 139 7.50 -21.92 18.46
CA ALA A 139 8.36 -22.34 17.35
C ALA A 139 7.61 -22.66 16.04
N LYS A 140 6.30 -22.36 15.96
CA LYS A 140 5.50 -22.55 14.75
C LYS A 140 5.89 -21.54 13.68
N LEU A 141 5.85 -21.98 12.42
CA LEU A 141 6.12 -21.11 11.29
C LEU A 141 4.97 -20.10 11.11
N LEU A 142 5.34 -18.85 10.82
CA LEU A 142 4.43 -17.76 10.53
C LEU A 142 4.33 -17.61 9.01
N ARG A 143 3.11 -17.70 8.47
CA ARG A 143 2.85 -17.51 7.05
C ARG A 143 1.87 -16.37 6.80
N TYR A 144 2.11 -15.64 5.73
CA TYR A 144 1.24 -14.56 5.26
C TYR A 144 0.72 -14.90 3.86
N ASP A 145 -0.60 -15.01 3.75
CA ASP A 145 -1.31 -15.28 2.49
C ASP A 145 -2.19 -14.09 2.06
N GLY A 146 -1.95 -12.91 2.65
CA GLY A 146 -2.71 -11.71 2.30
C GLY A 146 -2.22 -11.05 1.00
N PRO A 147 -2.95 -10.03 0.52
CA PRO A 147 -2.68 -9.39 -0.76
C PRO A 147 -1.53 -8.36 -0.70
N ALA A 148 -1.02 -8.02 0.49
CA ALA A 148 0.00 -6.99 0.62
C ALA A 148 1.39 -7.45 0.17
N HIS A 149 2.21 -6.50 -0.25
CA HIS A 149 3.64 -6.75 -0.51
C HIS A 149 4.41 -6.90 0.80
N LEU A 150 5.49 -7.69 0.75
CA LEU A 150 6.37 -7.94 1.89
C LEU A 150 7.72 -7.28 1.66
N LEU A 151 8.20 -6.56 2.67
CA LEU A 151 9.54 -5.98 2.72
C LEU A 151 10.35 -6.69 3.81
N THR A 152 11.46 -7.32 3.43
CA THR A 152 12.41 -7.91 4.39
C THR A 152 13.64 -7.03 4.50
N MET A 153 13.82 -6.41 5.67
CA MET A 153 15.03 -5.66 6.01
C MET A 153 16.01 -6.57 6.74
N ALA A 154 17.11 -6.91 6.09
CA ALA A 154 18.11 -7.83 6.63
C ALA A 154 19.54 -7.42 6.21
N PRO A 155 20.44 -7.10 7.16
CA PRO A 155 21.84 -6.82 6.85
C PRO A 155 22.54 -7.99 6.17
N THR A 156 23.71 -7.75 5.58
CA THR A 156 24.50 -8.83 4.98
C THR A 156 24.86 -9.89 6.03
N ARG A 157 24.86 -11.17 5.62
CA ARG A 157 25.18 -12.34 6.47
C ARG A 157 24.24 -12.59 7.66
N THR A 158 23.05 -12.00 7.69
CA THR A 158 22.03 -12.23 8.74
C THR A 158 21.02 -13.33 8.41
N GLY A 159 21.24 -14.04 7.30
CA GLY A 159 20.43 -15.21 6.96
C GLY A 159 19.20 -14.95 6.09
N LYS A 160 19.06 -13.79 5.42
CA LYS A 160 17.92 -13.53 4.50
C LYS A 160 17.66 -14.65 3.48
N GLY A 161 18.74 -15.25 2.96
CA GLY A 161 18.69 -16.36 2.01
C GLY A 161 18.10 -17.62 2.65
N VAL A 162 18.70 -18.06 3.75
CA VAL A 162 18.34 -19.32 4.43
C VAL A 162 17.06 -19.24 5.26
N GLY A 163 16.70 -18.05 5.77
CA GLY A 163 15.56 -17.83 6.65
C GLY A 163 14.27 -17.47 5.92
N THR A 164 14.36 -16.85 4.75
CA THR A 164 13.18 -16.33 4.03
C THR A 164 13.16 -16.76 2.57
N ILE A 165 14.20 -16.45 1.78
CA ILE A 165 14.16 -16.64 0.31
C ILE A 165 14.09 -18.13 -0.07
N ILE A 166 15.06 -18.93 0.36
CA ILE A 166 15.16 -20.36 0.04
C ILE A 166 13.93 -21.12 0.58
N PRO A 167 13.51 -20.96 1.86
CA PRO A 167 12.31 -21.64 2.36
C PRO A 167 11.04 -21.30 1.57
N ASN A 168 10.86 -20.05 1.15
CA ASN A 168 9.73 -19.66 0.33
C ASN A 168 9.77 -20.32 -1.03
N LEU A 169 10.91 -20.28 -1.73
CA LEU A 169 11.07 -20.98 -3.01
C LEU A 169 10.78 -22.48 -2.86
N LEU A 170 11.21 -23.11 -1.78
CA LEU A 170 10.99 -24.54 -1.55
C LEU A 170 9.54 -24.92 -1.22
N THR A 171 8.75 -24.02 -0.63
CA THR A 171 7.46 -24.40 -0.02
C THR A 171 6.23 -23.67 -0.53
N ALA A 172 6.38 -22.47 -1.12
CA ALA A 172 5.21 -21.73 -1.58
C ALA A 172 4.73 -22.29 -2.94
N ASP A 173 3.49 -22.78 -2.93
CA ASP A 173 2.81 -23.38 -4.08
C ASP A 173 2.20 -22.30 -4.98
N ARG A 174 3.08 -21.58 -5.70
CA ARG A 174 2.72 -20.57 -6.70
C ARG A 174 3.87 -20.30 -7.66
N SER A 175 3.56 -19.68 -8.79
CA SER A 175 4.57 -19.16 -9.74
C SER A 175 5.45 -18.09 -9.08
N MET A 176 6.74 -18.10 -9.41
CA MET A 176 7.71 -17.14 -8.86
C MET A 176 8.69 -16.68 -9.92
N ILE A 177 8.96 -15.38 -9.92
CA ILE A 177 10.10 -14.77 -10.61
C ILE A 177 11.13 -14.44 -9.53
N CYS A 178 12.36 -14.94 -9.68
CA CYS A 178 13.42 -14.76 -8.71
C CYS A 178 14.64 -14.11 -9.37
N VAL A 179 14.97 -12.90 -8.93
CA VAL A 179 16.22 -12.23 -9.31
C VAL A 179 17.34 -12.80 -8.44
N ASP A 180 18.24 -13.56 -9.06
CA ASP A 180 19.30 -14.32 -8.37
C ASP A 180 20.68 -14.04 -9.00
N PRO A 181 21.29 -12.86 -8.71
CA PRO A 181 22.56 -12.47 -9.32
C PRO A 181 23.73 -13.44 -9.06
N LYS A 182 23.63 -14.27 -8.01
CA LYS A 182 24.65 -15.26 -7.63
C LYS A 182 24.33 -16.68 -8.09
N GLY A 183 23.14 -16.90 -8.67
CA GLY A 183 22.68 -18.22 -9.07
C GLY A 183 22.51 -19.22 -7.90
N GLU A 184 22.51 -18.78 -6.65
CA GLU A 184 22.46 -19.66 -5.48
C GLU A 184 21.05 -20.24 -5.31
N ASN A 185 20.02 -19.41 -5.48
CA ASN A 185 18.63 -19.81 -5.35
C ASN A 185 18.26 -20.83 -6.43
N ALA A 186 18.66 -20.58 -7.68
CA ALA A 186 18.40 -21.50 -8.79
C ALA A 186 19.10 -22.85 -8.59
N ARG A 187 20.35 -22.85 -8.12
CA ARG A 187 21.12 -24.08 -7.84
C ARG A 187 20.51 -24.90 -6.70
N ILE A 188 20.16 -24.25 -5.59
CA ILE A 188 19.65 -24.91 -4.38
C ILE A 188 18.21 -25.39 -4.58
N THR A 189 17.35 -24.56 -5.15
CA THR A 189 15.89 -24.78 -5.13
C THR A 189 15.32 -25.30 -6.44
N GLY A 190 16.06 -25.20 -7.55
CA GLY A 190 15.54 -25.48 -8.89
C GLY A 190 14.92 -26.88 -9.04
N ARG A 191 15.55 -27.92 -8.47
CA ARG A 191 15.00 -29.30 -8.50
C ARG A 191 13.71 -29.42 -7.68
N ALA A 192 13.62 -28.76 -6.53
CA ALA A 192 12.40 -28.76 -5.73
C ALA A 192 11.28 -28.01 -6.45
N ARG A 193 11.60 -26.87 -7.09
CA ARG A 193 10.65 -26.08 -7.89
C ARG A 193 10.06 -26.85 -9.07
N GLN A 194 10.82 -27.76 -9.69
CA GLN A 194 10.33 -28.63 -10.76
C GLN A 194 9.14 -29.51 -10.35
N LYS A 195 8.94 -29.74 -9.05
CA LYS A 195 7.78 -30.49 -8.52
C LYS A 195 6.49 -29.66 -8.57
N PHE A 196 6.59 -28.34 -8.61
CA PHE A 196 5.43 -27.42 -8.68
C PHE A 196 5.11 -27.01 -10.12
N GLY A 197 6.09 -27.07 -11.03
CA GLY A 197 5.90 -26.72 -12.44
C GLY A 197 7.23 -26.51 -13.18
N PRO A 198 7.18 -26.08 -14.45
CA PRO A 198 8.36 -25.79 -15.24
C PRO A 198 9.28 -24.76 -14.56
N VAL A 199 10.60 -24.98 -14.66
CA VAL A 199 11.61 -24.07 -14.14
C VAL A 199 12.51 -23.63 -15.28
N HIS A 200 12.46 -22.33 -15.58
CA HIS A 200 13.30 -21.68 -16.58
C HIS A 200 14.34 -20.82 -15.86
N VAL A 201 15.61 -20.97 -16.23
CA VAL A 201 16.71 -20.19 -15.67
C VAL A 201 17.26 -19.33 -16.79
N LEU A 202 17.04 -18.02 -16.74
CA LEU A 202 17.65 -17.06 -17.66
C LEU A 202 19.00 -16.66 -17.09
N ASP A 203 20.06 -17.27 -17.62
CA ASP A 203 21.44 -17.09 -17.15
C ASP A 203 22.36 -16.83 -18.36
N PRO A 204 22.33 -15.61 -18.92
CA PRO A 204 23.13 -15.26 -20.10
C PRO A 204 24.65 -15.30 -19.84
N PHE A 205 25.07 -15.28 -18.57
CA PHE A 205 26.47 -15.25 -18.16
C PHE A 205 26.99 -16.61 -17.64
N GLY A 206 26.13 -17.64 -17.59
CA GLY A 206 26.51 -18.98 -17.16
C GLY A 206 26.88 -19.12 -15.66
N VAL A 207 26.44 -18.19 -14.81
CA VAL A 207 26.78 -18.14 -13.37
C VAL A 207 26.29 -19.38 -12.61
N THR A 208 25.17 -19.94 -13.04
CA THR A 208 24.53 -21.09 -12.38
C THR A 208 25.15 -22.43 -12.74
N GLY A 209 25.91 -22.50 -13.86
CA GLY A 209 26.36 -23.76 -14.47
C GLY A 209 25.23 -24.65 -15.01
N ARG A 210 24.00 -24.14 -15.10
CA ARG A 210 22.84 -24.85 -15.66
C ARG A 210 22.63 -24.41 -17.10
N ARG A 211 21.90 -25.22 -17.88
CA ARG A 211 21.47 -24.81 -19.22
C ARG A 211 20.55 -23.59 -19.09
N SER A 212 20.98 -22.46 -19.66
CA SER A 212 20.19 -21.25 -19.74
C SER A 212 18.99 -21.45 -20.68
N ALA A 213 17.84 -20.93 -20.28
CA ALA A 213 16.68 -20.76 -21.13
C ALA A 213 16.88 -19.54 -22.05
N ALA A 214 16.08 -19.45 -23.11
CA ALA A 214 16.02 -18.29 -23.97
C ALA A 214 14.71 -17.52 -23.71
N PHE A 215 14.78 -16.20 -23.77
CA PHE A 215 13.62 -15.32 -23.70
C PHE A 215 13.77 -14.24 -24.77
N ASN A 216 12.72 -14.05 -25.56
CA ASN A 216 12.67 -13.01 -26.57
C ASN A 216 11.42 -12.15 -26.35
N PRO A 217 11.56 -10.90 -25.86
CA PRO A 217 10.41 -10.07 -25.57
C PRO A 217 9.62 -9.67 -26.83
N LEU A 218 10.26 -9.66 -28.01
CA LEU A 218 9.58 -9.36 -29.28
C LEU A 218 8.63 -10.47 -29.72
N ALA A 219 8.74 -11.68 -29.15
CA ALA A 219 7.85 -12.80 -29.49
C ALA A 219 6.39 -12.56 -29.07
N MET A 220 6.14 -11.58 -28.20
CA MET A 220 4.79 -11.22 -27.76
C MET A 220 4.13 -10.17 -28.68
N LEU A 221 4.91 -9.51 -29.54
CA LEU A 221 4.41 -8.48 -30.43
C LEU A 221 3.84 -9.11 -31.70
N ASP A 222 2.56 -8.89 -31.96
CA ASP A 222 1.89 -9.27 -33.20
C ASP A 222 1.52 -8.01 -34.00
N PRO A 223 2.11 -7.77 -35.19
CA PRO A 223 1.80 -6.59 -36.02
C PRO A 223 0.35 -6.53 -36.50
N GLN A 224 -0.43 -7.61 -36.38
CA GLN A 224 -1.85 -7.64 -36.72
C GLN A 224 -2.77 -7.34 -35.51
N ASN A 225 -2.22 -7.27 -34.30
CA ASN A 225 -2.99 -6.94 -33.11
C ASN A 225 -3.33 -5.44 -33.08
N LEU A 226 -4.54 -5.09 -32.64
CA LEU A 226 -4.99 -3.71 -32.46
C LEU A 226 -4.16 -2.98 -31.40
N ASP A 227 -3.72 -3.70 -30.36
CA ASP A 227 -3.00 -3.14 -29.22
C ASP A 227 -1.47 -3.12 -29.43
N VAL A 228 -0.97 -3.50 -30.62
CA VAL A 228 0.48 -3.65 -30.87
C VAL A 228 1.28 -2.37 -30.64
N ALA A 229 0.64 -1.21 -30.80
CA ALA A 229 1.25 0.08 -30.48
C ALA A 229 1.59 0.18 -28.99
N GLU A 230 0.64 -0.20 -28.13
CA GLU A 230 0.79 -0.15 -26.67
C GLU A 230 1.82 -1.19 -26.21
N ASP A 231 1.79 -2.40 -26.78
CA ASP A 231 2.75 -3.46 -26.46
C ASP A 231 4.19 -3.06 -26.84
N ALA A 232 4.38 -2.46 -28.03
CA ALA A 232 5.68 -1.98 -28.48
C ALA A 232 6.19 -0.80 -27.63
N SER A 233 5.29 0.12 -27.25
CA SER A 233 5.58 1.22 -26.34
C SER A 233 5.97 0.73 -24.94
N ALA A 234 5.23 -0.22 -24.37
CA ALA A 234 5.55 -0.80 -23.06
C ALA A 234 6.92 -1.50 -23.05
N LEU A 235 7.29 -2.15 -24.16
CA LEU A 235 8.64 -2.72 -24.31
C LEU A 235 9.71 -1.63 -24.43
N ALA A 236 9.45 -0.56 -25.19
CA ALA A 236 10.37 0.57 -25.29
C ALA A 236 10.57 1.27 -23.93
N ASP A 237 9.51 1.46 -23.15
CA ASP A 237 9.55 1.99 -21.79
C ASP A 237 10.39 1.11 -20.86
N ALA A 238 10.29 -0.21 -20.99
CA ALA A 238 11.10 -1.14 -20.20
C ALA A 238 12.60 -1.11 -20.57
N LEU A 239 12.95 -0.67 -21.79
CA LEU A 239 14.33 -0.57 -22.27
C LEU A 239 14.99 0.77 -21.91
N VAL A 240 14.20 1.84 -21.79
CA VAL A 240 14.70 3.18 -21.53
C VAL A 240 14.58 3.50 -20.03
N PHE A 241 15.71 3.61 -19.34
CA PHE A 241 15.72 3.90 -17.90
C PHE A 241 15.68 5.41 -17.64
N ASP A 242 14.58 5.87 -17.04
CA ASP A 242 14.46 7.26 -16.59
C ASP A 242 14.95 7.40 -15.14
N GLU A 243 16.18 7.91 -14.98
CA GLU A 243 16.73 8.12 -13.64
C GLU A 243 15.99 9.24 -12.89
N PRO A 244 15.46 8.99 -11.67
CA PRO A 244 14.76 10.01 -10.90
C PRO A 244 15.64 11.24 -10.64
N GLY A 245 15.17 12.42 -11.04
CA GLY A 245 15.86 13.69 -10.81
C GLY A 245 16.62 14.25 -12.03
N MET A 246 16.70 13.52 -13.14
CA MET A 246 17.31 14.00 -14.39
C MET A 246 16.27 14.62 -15.36
N ALA A 247 15.65 15.73 -14.97
CA ALA A 247 14.63 16.40 -15.80
C ALA A 247 15.13 16.85 -17.18
N GLY A 248 16.44 17.11 -17.33
CA GLY A 248 17.05 17.51 -18.61
C GLY A 248 17.12 16.40 -19.66
N GLU A 249 17.05 15.12 -19.25
CA GLU A 249 17.10 13.98 -20.16
C GLU A 249 15.71 13.49 -20.59
N ALA A 250 14.66 13.91 -19.89
CA ALA A 250 13.31 13.39 -20.07
C ALA A 250 12.83 13.52 -21.53
N HIS A 251 13.05 14.67 -22.17
CA HIS A 251 12.66 14.86 -23.56
C HIS A 251 13.37 13.87 -24.51
N TRP A 252 14.68 13.69 -24.34
CA TRP A 252 15.47 12.78 -25.18
C TRP A 252 15.09 11.32 -24.96
N ASN A 253 14.79 10.93 -23.72
CA ASN A 253 14.33 9.60 -23.38
C ASN A 253 12.94 9.31 -23.97
N GLU A 254 12.01 10.26 -23.91
CA GLU A 254 10.67 10.12 -24.51
C GLU A 254 10.73 9.98 -26.04
N GLU A 255 11.55 10.78 -26.71
CA GLU A 255 11.74 10.62 -28.16
C GLU A 255 12.50 9.33 -28.51
N ALA A 256 13.44 8.89 -27.67
CA ALA A 256 14.13 7.61 -27.85
C ALA A 256 13.18 6.42 -27.70
N LYS A 257 12.28 6.42 -26.71
CA LYS A 257 11.21 5.42 -26.56
C LYS A 257 10.35 5.35 -27.82
N ALA A 258 9.94 6.50 -28.35
CA ALA A 258 9.14 6.56 -29.57
C ALA A 258 9.89 5.98 -30.79
N LEU A 259 11.18 6.29 -30.95
CA LEU A 259 12.00 5.71 -32.01
C LEU A 259 12.14 4.19 -31.84
N ILE A 260 12.46 3.72 -30.62
CA ILE A 260 12.61 2.30 -30.30
C ILE A 260 11.31 1.55 -30.58
N ALA A 261 10.16 2.06 -30.12
CA ALA A 261 8.85 1.45 -30.39
C ALA A 261 8.59 1.32 -31.91
N GLY A 262 8.89 2.36 -32.69
CA GLY A 262 8.78 2.32 -34.15
C GLY A 262 9.67 1.27 -34.82
N LEU A 263 10.92 1.16 -34.37
CA LEU A 263 11.85 0.14 -34.88
C LEU A 263 11.45 -1.27 -34.47
N LEU A 264 10.91 -1.47 -33.26
CA LEU A 264 10.37 -2.75 -32.82
C LEU A 264 9.22 -3.20 -33.73
N LEU A 265 8.30 -2.28 -34.06
CA LEU A 265 7.21 -2.54 -35.00
C LEU A 265 7.72 -2.93 -36.40
N GLU A 266 8.70 -2.19 -36.92
CA GLU A 266 9.35 -2.52 -38.20
C GLU A 266 9.96 -3.93 -38.17
N ILE A 267 10.69 -4.27 -37.11
CA ILE A 267 11.32 -5.58 -36.98
C ILE A 267 10.28 -6.70 -36.99
N VAL A 268 9.18 -6.57 -36.23
CA VAL A 268 8.18 -7.65 -36.17
C VAL A 268 7.31 -7.72 -37.42
N ALA A 269 7.18 -6.63 -38.16
CA ALA A 269 6.45 -6.58 -39.43
C ALA A 269 7.27 -7.13 -40.60
N ALA A 270 8.51 -6.66 -40.77
CA ALA A 270 9.29 -6.84 -41.99
C ALA A 270 10.37 -7.94 -41.90
N GLU A 271 10.96 -8.16 -40.71
CA GLU A 271 12.06 -9.11 -40.57
C GLU A 271 11.54 -10.56 -40.45
N PRO A 272 12.29 -11.56 -40.96
CA PRO A 272 11.96 -12.96 -40.75
C PRO A 272 12.10 -13.32 -39.26
N LEU A 273 11.37 -14.34 -38.80
CA LEU A 273 11.31 -14.74 -37.38
C LEU A 273 12.69 -14.81 -36.70
N ARG A 274 13.72 -15.32 -37.39
CA ARG A 274 15.09 -15.44 -36.86
C ARG A 274 15.78 -14.11 -36.50
N ARG A 275 15.28 -12.98 -37.01
CA ARG A 275 15.79 -11.63 -36.78
C ARG A 275 14.86 -10.78 -35.89
N ARG A 276 13.75 -11.34 -35.43
CA ARG A 276 12.80 -10.64 -34.55
C ARG A 276 13.27 -10.64 -33.11
N HIS A 277 14.40 -10.01 -32.82
CA HIS A 277 15.00 -9.97 -31.49
C HIS A 277 15.71 -8.64 -31.22
N LEU A 278 15.99 -8.35 -29.94
CA LEU A 278 16.62 -7.08 -29.53
C LEU A 278 18.01 -6.82 -30.14
N ALA A 279 18.76 -7.86 -30.53
CA ALA A 279 20.02 -7.61 -31.24
C ALA A 279 19.81 -6.96 -32.64
N THR A 280 18.68 -7.19 -33.31
CA THR A 280 18.38 -6.50 -34.58
C THR A 280 17.93 -5.07 -34.35
N LEU A 281 17.25 -4.78 -33.23
CA LEU A 281 17.04 -3.40 -32.79
C LEU A 281 18.39 -2.68 -32.62
N ARG A 282 19.37 -3.35 -32.00
CA ARG A 282 20.72 -2.80 -31.86
C ARG A 282 21.42 -2.61 -33.20
N ASP A 283 21.32 -3.57 -34.12
CA ASP A 283 21.84 -3.44 -35.48
C ASP A 283 21.28 -2.18 -36.15
N TYR A 284 19.95 -1.98 -36.10
CA TYR A 284 19.26 -0.83 -36.71
C TYR A 284 19.69 0.51 -36.11
N LEU A 285 19.77 0.59 -34.78
CA LEU A 285 20.20 1.80 -34.07
C LEU A 285 21.66 2.16 -34.33
N THR A 286 22.48 1.23 -34.81
CA THR A 286 23.92 1.43 -35.05
C THR A 286 24.32 1.41 -36.53
N LEU A 287 23.34 1.45 -37.44
CA LEU A 287 23.58 1.58 -38.87
C LEU A 287 24.35 2.87 -39.20
N ALA A 288 25.13 2.84 -40.27
CA ALA A 288 25.73 4.04 -40.84
C ALA A 288 24.62 5.05 -41.23
N PRO A 289 24.87 6.37 -41.17
CA PRO A 289 23.84 7.39 -41.41
C PRO A 289 23.02 7.18 -42.70
N GLU A 290 23.67 6.83 -43.81
CA GLU A 290 23.01 6.60 -45.10
C GLU A 290 22.11 5.37 -45.07
N GLN A 291 22.53 4.31 -44.37
CA GLN A 291 21.77 3.08 -44.22
C GLN A 291 20.58 3.26 -43.26
N PHE A 292 20.75 4.06 -42.21
CA PHE A 292 19.69 4.41 -41.29
C PHE A 292 18.63 5.29 -41.98
N ALA A 293 19.04 6.28 -42.76
CA ALA A 293 18.12 7.07 -43.58
C ALA A 293 17.36 6.20 -44.59
N ALA A 294 18.04 5.23 -45.22
CA ALA A 294 17.40 4.27 -46.11
C ALA A 294 16.41 3.33 -45.38
N LEU A 295 16.69 2.94 -44.13
CA LEU A 295 15.76 2.19 -43.27
C LEU A 295 14.51 3.02 -42.99
N LEU A 296 14.65 4.26 -42.52
CA LEU A 296 13.53 5.15 -42.24
C LEU A 296 12.68 5.38 -43.49
N LYS A 297 13.30 5.53 -44.66
CA LYS A 297 12.57 5.65 -45.94
C LYS A 297 11.73 4.41 -46.24
N ARG A 298 12.28 3.19 -46.05
CA ARG A 298 11.49 1.96 -46.22
C ARG A 298 10.32 1.89 -45.23
N MET A 299 10.55 2.32 -43.99
CA MET A 299 9.49 2.38 -42.98
C MET A 299 8.37 3.35 -43.38
N GLN A 300 8.68 4.51 -43.99
CA GLN A 300 7.67 5.47 -44.49
C GLN A 300 6.73 4.86 -45.53
N ASP A 301 7.24 3.96 -46.36
CA ASP A 301 6.49 3.30 -47.44
C ASP A 301 5.68 2.08 -46.94
N SER A 302 5.76 1.73 -45.64
CA SER A 302 5.12 0.55 -45.04
C SER A 302 3.69 0.83 -44.57
N ASP A 303 2.76 -0.05 -44.92
CA ASP A 303 1.38 -0.08 -44.42
C ASP A 303 1.21 -0.95 -43.16
N ALA A 304 2.29 -1.62 -42.73
CA ALA A 304 2.27 -2.56 -41.62
C ALA A 304 1.85 -1.90 -40.29
N ALA A 305 1.24 -2.73 -39.43
CA ALA A 305 0.66 -2.29 -38.16
C ALA A 305 -0.27 -1.07 -38.34
N SER A 306 -1.14 -1.11 -39.35
CA SER A 306 -2.07 -0.01 -39.67
C SER A 306 -1.37 1.35 -39.87
N GLY A 307 -0.23 1.33 -40.56
CA GLY A 307 0.61 2.50 -40.84
C GLY A 307 1.35 3.08 -39.63
N LEU A 308 1.40 2.37 -38.49
CA LEU A 308 2.16 2.82 -37.31
C LEU A 308 3.66 2.92 -37.61
N VAL A 309 4.20 1.99 -38.39
CA VAL A 309 5.60 1.98 -38.81
C VAL A 309 5.95 3.26 -39.58
N ALA A 310 5.14 3.62 -40.57
CA ALA A 310 5.32 4.84 -41.35
C ALA A 310 5.20 6.11 -40.49
N ARG A 311 4.24 6.15 -39.55
CA ARG A 311 4.09 7.29 -38.62
C ARG A 311 5.32 7.46 -37.73
N ALA A 312 5.90 6.37 -37.24
CA ALA A 312 7.11 6.43 -36.41
C ALA A 312 8.32 6.97 -37.21
N ALA A 313 8.50 6.52 -38.45
CA ALA A 313 9.55 7.04 -39.33
C ALA A 313 9.37 8.53 -39.64
N ASN A 314 8.14 8.94 -39.98
CA ASN A 314 7.80 10.35 -40.21
C ASN A 314 8.08 11.24 -38.99
N ARG A 315 7.79 10.76 -37.77
CA ARG A 315 8.10 11.49 -36.54
C ARG A 315 9.61 11.70 -36.35
N HIS A 316 10.44 10.74 -36.73
CA HIS A 316 11.89 10.91 -36.63
C HIS A 316 12.43 11.82 -37.74
N LEU A 317 11.99 11.61 -38.98
CA LEU A 317 12.43 12.40 -40.15
C LEU A 317 11.94 13.86 -40.13
N GLY A 318 10.87 14.17 -39.39
CA GLY A 318 10.37 15.54 -39.21
C GLY A 318 11.20 16.39 -38.25
N LYS A 319 12.22 15.82 -37.60
CA LYS A 319 13.09 16.52 -36.65
C LYS A 319 14.20 17.29 -37.37
N SER A 320 14.77 18.29 -36.67
CA SER A 320 16.04 18.88 -37.11
C SER A 320 17.18 17.87 -37.02
N ASP A 321 18.21 18.00 -37.85
CA ASP A 321 19.37 17.08 -37.84
C ASP A 321 20.01 16.95 -36.45
N SER A 322 20.11 18.06 -35.71
CA SER A 322 20.65 18.07 -34.34
C SER A 322 19.77 17.30 -33.35
N GLU A 323 18.45 17.42 -33.48
CA GLU A 323 17.50 16.74 -32.60
C GLU A 323 17.43 15.26 -32.95
N ALA A 324 17.36 14.90 -34.24
CA ALA A 324 17.38 13.52 -34.70
C ALA A 324 18.64 12.77 -34.22
N ALA A 325 19.82 13.41 -34.32
CA ALA A 325 21.07 12.86 -33.79
C ALA A 325 21.04 12.69 -32.27
N GLY A 326 20.47 13.65 -31.54
CA GLY A 326 20.28 13.57 -30.09
C GLY A 326 19.40 12.39 -29.67
N VAL A 327 18.27 12.19 -30.37
CA VAL A 327 17.34 11.08 -30.13
C VAL A 327 17.98 9.73 -30.42
N LEU A 328 18.70 9.61 -31.54
CA LEU A 328 19.40 8.37 -31.90
C LEU A 328 20.48 8.04 -30.86
N SER A 329 21.24 9.04 -30.41
CA SER A 329 22.24 8.90 -29.35
C SER A 329 21.62 8.42 -28.03
N ALA A 330 20.48 8.99 -27.62
CA ALA A 330 19.76 8.57 -26.43
C ALA A 330 19.26 7.11 -26.55
N ALA A 331 18.70 6.72 -27.70
CA ALA A 331 18.27 5.35 -27.95
C ALA A 331 19.45 4.35 -27.94
N GLN A 332 20.60 4.73 -28.50
CA GLN A 332 21.83 3.92 -28.46
C GLN A 332 22.37 3.76 -27.03
N ARG A 333 22.29 4.80 -26.20
CA ARG A 333 22.77 4.77 -24.81
C ARG A 333 22.01 3.76 -23.96
N HIS A 334 20.68 3.70 -24.10
CA HIS A 334 19.82 2.79 -23.32
C HIS A 334 19.81 1.35 -23.81
N THR A 335 20.40 1.08 -24.98
CA THR A 335 20.41 -0.26 -25.60
C THR A 335 21.81 -0.86 -25.75
N HIS A 336 22.80 -0.28 -25.06
CA HIS A 336 24.17 -0.80 -24.99
C HIS A 336 24.27 -1.94 -23.97
#